data_AF-A0A9W9QZP7-F1
#
_entry.id   AF-A0A9W9QZP7-F1
#
_cell.length_a   1.000
_cell.length_b   1.000
_cell.length_c   1.000
_cell.angle_alpha   90.00
_cell.angle_beta   90.00
_cell.angle_gamma   90.00
#
_symmetry.space_group_name_H-M   'P 1'
#
loop_
_entity.id
_entity.type
_entity.pdbx_description
1 polymer ?
#
loop_
_entity_poly.entity_id
_entity_poly.type
_entity_poly.pdbx_seq_one_letter_code
_entity_poly.pdbx_strand_id
1 'polypeptide(L)'
;MSSPWPYQFLSLSEEDIVNRRVLLDLRGQYAQWSVIFAILAVKILRAALTAINQQNQQKRSLSRWDRPLVAGWFETRRQYLVCGLWLSWLVALSVWSSGEDYLHLTKALGHVGLSQLPLQVLMSPMAYISSKPATSSVLSVITGVSQSTLTPYHRLFGRVVISPLLLAHAVLYLLFFVQSSHPDFGTLLVKRVQDLDVQCGIIAIISVILLFLFARPRGTAQSGLQSWLMQGSLQERRRMFYFGHVSLVILLSAVAYIHVKQAQRYILQALGASVLNGLCSWVLLRYAEV
;
A
#
# COMPACT_ATOMS: atom_id res chain seq x y z
N MET A 1 34.12 -17.11 -6.80
CA MET A 1 32.73 -17.61 -6.75
C MET A 1 31.84 -16.52 -7.32
N SER A 2 31.28 -16.70 -8.52
CA SER A 2 30.31 -15.76 -9.09
C SER A 2 29.06 -15.75 -8.21
N SER A 3 28.62 -14.57 -7.79
CA SER A 3 27.38 -14.43 -7.02
C SER A 3 26.21 -14.94 -7.87
N PRO A 4 25.27 -15.75 -7.32
CA PRO A 4 24.08 -16.21 -8.03
C PRO A 4 23.07 -15.08 -8.31
N TRP A 5 23.39 -13.84 -7.94
CA TRP A 5 22.53 -12.67 -8.10
C TRP A 5 22.66 -12.08 -9.52
N PRO A 6 21.55 -12.02 -10.30
CA PRO A 6 21.62 -11.64 -11.71
C PRO A 6 21.67 -10.13 -11.97
N TYR A 7 21.54 -9.28 -10.94
CA TYR A 7 21.52 -7.82 -11.13
C TYR A 7 22.87 -7.18 -10.77
N GLN A 8 23.36 -6.32 -11.65
CA GLN A 8 24.66 -5.67 -11.59
C GLN A 8 24.55 -4.14 -11.47
N PHE A 9 25.61 -3.50 -10.96
CA PHE A 9 25.73 -2.04 -10.96
C PHE A 9 26.26 -1.57 -12.32
N LEU A 10 25.37 -1.03 -13.16
CA LEU A 10 25.70 -0.61 -14.50
C LEU A 10 25.90 0.91 -14.58
N SER A 11 26.97 1.34 -15.24
CA SER A 11 27.11 2.71 -15.75
C SER A 11 26.29 2.85 -17.02
N LEU A 12 25.32 3.75 -17.03
CA LEU A 12 24.41 3.95 -18.16
C LEU A 12 24.83 5.14 -19.03
N SER A 13 24.57 5.03 -20.33
CA SER A 13 24.58 6.19 -21.23
C SER A 13 23.37 7.11 -20.94
N GLU A 14 23.41 8.35 -21.44
CA GLU A 14 22.28 9.28 -21.32
C GLU A 14 21.00 8.72 -21.97
N GLU A 15 21.15 8.05 -23.11
CA GLU A 15 20.04 7.38 -23.80
C GLU A 15 19.41 6.28 -22.92
N ASP A 16 20.24 5.46 -22.29
CA ASP A 16 19.76 4.40 -21.39
C ASP A 16 19.06 4.97 -20.15
N ILE A 17 19.51 6.11 -19.62
CA ILE A 17 18.85 6.80 -18.50
C ILE A 17 17.44 7.26 -18.90
N VAL A 18 17.28 7.80 -20.12
CA VAL A 18 15.98 8.21 -20.66
C VAL A 18 15.08 6.98 -20.87
N ASN A 19 15.59 5.93 -21.50
CA ASN A 19 14.86 4.68 -21.72
C ASN A 19 14.40 4.05 -20.40
N ARG A 20 15.27 4.02 -19.39
CA ARG A 20 14.93 3.57 -18.03
C ARG A 20 13.78 4.39 -17.45
N ARG A 21 13.79 5.72 -17.62
CA ARG A 21 12.72 6.59 -17.11
C ARG A 21 11.37 6.30 -17.77
N VAL A 22 11.35 6.18 -19.10
CA VAL A 22 10.14 5.85 -19.87
C VAL A 22 9.55 4.53 -19.40
N LEU A 23 10.40 3.50 -19.21
CA LEU A 23 9.95 2.19 -18.78
C LEU A 23 9.41 2.19 -17.34
N LEU A 24 10.04 2.93 -16.42
CA LEU A 24 9.54 3.11 -15.05
C LEU A 24 8.14 3.75 -15.05
N ASP A 25 7.94 4.80 -15.83
CA ASP A 25 6.64 5.48 -15.95
C ASP A 25 5.58 4.55 -16.57
N LEU A 26 5.96 3.73 -17.56
CA LEU A 26 5.07 2.74 -18.17
C LEU A 26 4.61 1.67 -17.18
N ARG A 27 5.53 1.13 -16.37
CA ARG A 27 5.22 0.14 -15.33
C ARG A 27 4.27 0.71 -14.27
N GLY A 28 4.52 1.94 -13.85
CA GLY A 28 3.62 2.67 -12.96
C GLY A 28 2.21 2.78 -13.56
N GLN A 29 2.10 3.16 -14.83
CA GLN A 29 0.82 3.24 -15.52
C GLN A 29 0.13 1.88 -15.63
N TYR A 30 0.84 0.82 -16.02
CA TYR A 30 0.28 -0.53 -16.06
C TYR A 30 -0.25 -0.99 -14.71
N ALA A 31 0.46 -0.68 -13.63
CA ALA A 31 -0.01 -0.96 -12.28
C ALA A 31 -1.32 -0.20 -11.97
N GLN A 32 -1.48 1.05 -12.41
CA GLN A 32 -2.73 1.82 -12.23
C GLN A 32 -3.87 1.33 -13.13
N TRP A 33 -3.60 1.02 -14.40
CA TRP A 33 -4.60 0.46 -15.30
C TRP A 33 -5.10 -0.90 -14.80
N SER A 34 -4.20 -1.71 -14.25
CA SER A 34 -4.57 -2.97 -13.59
C SER A 34 -5.56 -2.75 -12.46
N VAL A 35 -5.40 -1.68 -11.66
CA VAL A 35 -6.35 -1.35 -10.57
C VAL A 35 -7.73 -1.07 -11.15
N ILE A 36 -7.81 -0.23 -12.18
CA ILE A 36 -9.09 0.12 -12.83
C ILE A 36 -9.76 -1.14 -13.38
N PHE A 37 -9.00 -2.01 -14.05
CA PHE A 37 -9.51 -3.27 -14.57
C PHE A 37 -10.03 -4.19 -13.44
N ALA A 38 -9.28 -4.29 -12.32
CA ALA A 38 -9.71 -5.08 -11.17
C ALA A 38 -11.01 -4.55 -10.54
N ILE A 39 -11.16 -3.22 -10.42
CA ILE A 39 -12.39 -2.59 -9.91
C ILE A 39 -13.58 -2.92 -10.83
N LEU A 40 -13.39 -2.78 -12.15
CA LEU A 40 -14.43 -3.09 -13.13
C LEU A 40 -14.80 -4.57 -13.11
N ALA A 41 -13.82 -5.47 -13.05
CA ALA A 41 -14.03 -6.91 -12.96
C ALA A 41 -14.83 -7.27 -11.70
N VAL A 42 -14.50 -6.70 -10.53
CA VAL A 42 -15.26 -6.90 -9.29
C VAL A 42 -16.72 -6.46 -9.45
N LYS A 43 -16.95 -5.29 -10.06
CA LYS A 43 -18.30 -4.76 -10.31
C LYS A 43 -19.11 -5.69 -11.22
N ILE A 44 -18.53 -6.12 -12.35
CA ILE A 44 -19.18 -7.00 -13.33
C ILE A 44 -19.47 -8.38 -12.71
N LEU A 45 -18.46 -9.00 -12.09
CA LEU A 45 -18.61 -10.32 -11.45
C LEU A 45 -19.70 -10.30 -10.39
N ARG A 46 -19.77 -9.23 -9.59
CA ARG A 46 -20.84 -9.11 -8.61
C ARG A 46 -22.21 -8.97 -9.25
N ALA A 47 -22.37 -8.15 -10.27
CA ALA A 47 -23.65 -7.97 -10.96
C ALA A 47 -24.13 -9.32 -11.53
N ALA A 48 -23.23 -10.05 -12.20
CA ALA A 48 -23.51 -11.39 -12.74
C ALA A 48 -23.88 -12.38 -11.63
N LEU A 49 -23.10 -12.44 -10.55
CA LEU A 49 -23.40 -13.33 -9.42
C LEU A 49 -24.71 -12.97 -8.71
N THR A 50 -25.07 -11.69 -8.61
CA THR A 50 -26.32 -11.28 -7.99
C THR A 50 -27.53 -11.69 -8.85
N ALA A 51 -27.41 -11.55 -10.17
CA ALA A 51 -28.42 -12.02 -11.11
C ALA A 51 -28.61 -13.54 -11.04
N ILE A 52 -27.53 -14.31 -10.94
CA ILE A 52 -27.57 -15.79 -10.84
C ILE A 52 -28.13 -16.23 -9.47
N ASN A 53 -27.71 -15.57 -8.39
CA ASN A 53 -27.90 -16.06 -7.02
C ASN A 53 -29.23 -15.59 -6.39
N GLN A 54 -30.05 -14.79 -7.10
CA GLN A 54 -31.45 -14.53 -6.73
C GLN A 54 -32.28 -15.83 -6.67
N GLN A 55 -31.82 -16.91 -7.30
CA GLN A 55 -32.55 -18.17 -7.45
C GLN A 55 -32.27 -19.22 -6.36
N ASN A 56 -31.27 -19.03 -5.47
CA ASN A 56 -30.91 -20.04 -4.47
C ASN A 56 -30.49 -19.40 -3.13
N GLN A 57 -31.47 -19.16 -2.25
CA GLN A 57 -31.21 -18.94 -0.82
C GLN A 57 -31.19 -20.29 -0.08
N GLN A 58 -30.07 -20.98 -0.13
CA GLN A 58 -29.83 -22.11 0.79
C GLN A 58 -28.54 -21.89 1.60
N LYS A 59 -28.65 -22.27 2.88
CA LYS A 59 -27.68 -22.16 3.97
C LYS A 59 -26.24 -22.37 3.48
N ARG A 60 -25.49 -21.28 3.32
CA ARG A 60 -24.05 -21.33 3.04
C ARG A 60 -23.30 -21.77 4.30
N SER A 61 -22.80 -23.00 4.29
CA SER A 61 -21.75 -23.43 5.23
C SER A 61 -20.51 -22.55 5.04
N LEU A 62 -19.91 -22.07 6.13
CA LEU A 62 -18.66 -21.30 6.09
C LEU A 62 -17.56 -22.11 5.40
N SER A 63 -17.10 -21.63 4.24
CA SER A 63 -16.07 -22.29 3.46
C SER A 63 -14.74 -22.28 4.22
N ARG A 64 -13.87 -23.27 3.97
CA ARG A 64 -12.48 -23.26 4.47
C ARG A 64 -11.75 -21.96 4.07
N TRP A 65 -12.11 -21.38 2.93
CA TRP A 65 -11.54 -20.13 2.41
C TRP A 65 -11.93 -18.88 3.20
N ASP A 66 -13.03 -18.95 3.95
CA ASP A 66 -13.51 -17.86 4.81
C ASP A 66 -12.89 -17.93 6.22
N ARG A 67 -12.06 -18.95 6.50
CA ARG A 67 -11.32 -19.09 7.75
C ARG A 67 -9.97 -18.34 7.68
N PRO A 68 -9.40 -17.92 8.81
CA PRO A 68 -8.09 -17.31 8.84
C PRO A 68 -6.98 -18.27 8.43
N LEU A 69 -5.85 -17.72 8.00
CA LEU A 69 -4.68 -18.48 7.55
C LEU A 69 -3.99 -19.15 8.75
N VAL A 70 -3.83 -18.40 9.84
CA VAL A 70 -3.27 -18.86 11.12
C VAL A 70 -4.33 -18.64 12.21
N ALA A 71 -4.41 -19.55 13.19
CA ALA A 71 -5.30 -19.39 14.32
C ALA A 71 -4.99 -18.08 15.07
N GLY A 72 -6.01 -17.26 15.34
CA GLY A 72 -5.86 -15.93 15.94
C GLY A 72 -5.62 -14.79 14.95
N TRP A 73 -5.40 -15.06 13.65
CA TRP A 73 -5.39 -14.02 12.62
C TRP A 73 -6.81 -13.64 12.20
N PHE A 74 -7.00 -12.39 11.81
CA PHE A 74 -8.33 -11.86 11.48
C PHE A 74 -8.64 -11.88 9.98
N GLU A 75 -7.61 -11.85 9.13
CA GLU A 75 -7.76 -11.87 7.67
C GLU A 75 -7.88 -13.30 7.13
N THR A 76 -8.76 -13.50 6.15
CA THR A 76 -9.11 -14.83 5.62
C THR A 76 -8.10 -15.34 4.59
N ARG A 77 -8.04 -16.66 4.38
CA ARG A 77 -7.20 -17.29 3.34
C ARG A 77 -7.45 -16.68 1.96
N ARG A 78 -8.72 -16.41 1.64
CA ARG A 78 -9.11 -15.74 0.40
C ARG A 78 -8.50 -14.34 0.26
N GLN A 79 -8.51 -13.55 1.33
CA GLN A 79 -7.94 -12.21 1.31
C GLN A 79 -6.42 -12.24 1.04
N TYR A 80 -5.71 -13.16 1.70
CA TYR A 80 -4.28 -13.38 1.44
C TYR A 80 -3.99 -13.85 0.02
N LEU A 81 -4.79 -14.78 -0.52
CA LEU A 81 -4.62 -15.23 -1.89
C LEU A 81 -4.76 -14.07 -2.87
N VAL A 82 -5.80 -13.24 -2.73
CA VAL A 82 -6.02 -12.07 -3.60
C VAL A 82 -4.87 -11.08 -3.48
N CYS A 83 -4.47 -10.69 -2.26
CA CYS A 83 -3.35 -9.76 -2.07
C CYS A 83 -2.00 -10.35 -2.53
N GLY A 84 -1.79 -11.65 -2.37
CA GLY A 84 -0.56 -12.33 -2.79
C GLY A 84 -0.45 -12.46 -4.31
N LEU A 85 -1.55 -12.78 -5.00
CA LEU A 85 -1.61 -12.74 -6.47
C LEU A 85 -1.36 -11.32 -6.98
N TRP A 86 -1.94 -10.31 -6.32
CA TRP A 86 -1.70 -8.92 -6.66
C TRP A 86 -0.24 -8.50 -6.46
N LEU A 87 0.35 -8.84 -5.32
CA LEU A 87 1.79 -8.59 -5.07
C LEU A 87 2.65 -9.26 -6.15
N SER A 88 2.35 -10.52 -6.49
CA SER A 88 3.11 -11.26 -7.52
C SER A 88 3.06 -10.56 -8.87
N TRP A 89 1.89 -10.03 -9.25
CA TRP A 89 1.73 -9.20 -10.45
C TRP A 89 2.56 -7.92 -10.40
N LEU A 90 2.55 -7.18 -9.29
CA LEU A 90 3.33 -5.96 -9.14
C LEU A 90 4.85 -6.20 -9.12
N VAL A 91 5.29 -7.31 -8.51
CA VAL A 91 6.68 -7.75 -8.55
C VAL A 91 7.08 -8.12 -9.98
N ALA A 92 6.23 -8.85 -10.70
CA ALA A 92 6.46 -9.17 -12.11
C ALA A 92 6.58 -7.90 -12.96
N LEU A 93 5.72 -6.90 -12.77
CA LEU A 93 5.85 -5.59 -13.42
C LEU A 93 7.16 -4.87 -13.07
N SER A 94 7.66 -5.02 -11.84
CA SER A 94 8.91 -4.40 -11.39
C SER A 94 10.15 -5.06 -12.02
N VAL A 95 10.07 -6.37 -12.29
CA VAL A 95 11.15 -7.18 -12.90
C VAL A 95 11.11 -7.11 -14.43
N TRP A 96 9.92 -7.06 -15.03
CA TRP A 96 9.70 -7.14 -16.47
C TRP A 96 10.51 -6.09 -17.24
N SER A 97 11.40 -6.55 -18.12
CA SER A 97 12.28 -5.69 -18.94
C SER A 97 13.27 -4.85 -18.12
N SER A 98 13.64 -5.27 -16.91
CA SER A 98 14.72 -4.63 -16.13
C SER A 98 16.12 -5.09 -16.53
N GLY A 99 16.23 -6.19 -17.30
CA GLY A 99 17.52 -6.80 -17.64
C GLY A 99 18.31 -7.15 -16.38
N GLU A 100 19.62 -6.93 -16.41
CA GLU A 100 20.52 -7.08 -15.26
C GLU A 100 20.71 -5.77 -14.47
N ASP A 101 19.89 -4.73 -14.71
CA ASP A 101 20.09 -3.42 -14.10
C ASP A 101 19.52 -3.35 -12.68
N TYR A 102 20.42 -3.41 -11.68
CA TYR A 102 20.06 -3.38 -10.26
C TYR A 102 19.29 -2.12 -9.86
N LEU A 103 19.73 -0.96 -10.34
CA LEU A 103 19.09 0.32 -9.99
C LEU A 103 17.76 0.49 -10.69
N HIS A 104 17.58 -0.12 -11.87
CA HIS A 104 16.29 -0.17 -12.55
C HIS A 104 15.26 -0.95 -11.74
N LEU A 105 15.58 -2.18 -11.32
CA LEU A 105 14.70 -2.97 -10.46
C LEU A 105 14.37 -2.21 -9.17
N THR A 106 15.40 -1.66 -8.51
CA THR A 106 15.24 -0.90 -7.27
C THR A 106 14.28 0.28 -7.42
N LYS A 107 14.44 1.09 -8.48
CA LYS A 107 13.54 2.20 -8.78
C LYS A 107 12.13 1.72 -9.13
N ALA A 108 12.01 0.62 -9.86
CA ALA A 108 10.72 0.06 -10.26
C ALA A 108 9.87 -0.37 -9.06
N LEU A 109 10.47 -1.02 -8.06
CA LEU A 109 9.78 -1.41 -6.83
C LEU A 109 9.17 -0.20 -6.08
N GLY A 110 9.94 0.89 -5.96
CA GLY A 110 9.44 2.12 -5.35
C GLY A 110 8.33 2.77 -6.18
N HIS A 111 8.52 2.85 -7.50
CA HIS A 111 7.56 3.47 -8.41
C HIS A 111 6.24 2.69 -8.48
N VAL A 112 6.31 1.37 -8.66
CA VAL A 112 5.13 0.48 -8.65
C VAL A 112 4.50 0.46 -7.27
N GLY A 113 5.26 0.39 -6.17
CA GLY A 113 4.72 0.43 -4.81
C GLY A 113 3.94 1.71 -4.50
N LEU A 114 4.50 2.88 -4.83
CA LEU A 114 3.82 4.17 -4.61
C LEU A 114 2.58 4.35 -5.49
N SER A 115 2.56 3.78 -6.70
CA SER A 115 1.39 3.85 -7.59
C SER A 115 0.12 3.24 -7.00
N GLN A 116 0.25 2.44 -5.94
CA GLN A 116 -0.86 1.77 -5.25
C GLN A 116 -1.48 2.60 -4.12
N LEU A 117 -0.85 3.71 -3.71
CA LEU A 117 -1.36 4.58 -2.64
C LEU A 117 -2.76 5.14 -2.91
N PRO A 118 -3.13 5.58 -4.15
CA PRO A 118 -4.48 6.05 -4.42
C PRO A 118 -5.55 4.99 -4.14
N LEU A 119 -5.32 3.73 -4.54
CA LEU A 119 -6.25 2.63 -4.24
C LEU A 119 -6.32 2.36 -2.73
N GLN A 120 -5.17 2.36 -2.05
CA GLN A 120 -5.09 2.16 -0.61
C GLN A 120 -5.95 3.19 0.14
N VAL A 121 -5.91 4.45 -0.28
CA VAL A 121 -6.75 5.52 0.26
C VAL A 121 -8.22 5.29 -0.09
N LEU A 122 -8.57 4.96 -1.35
CA LEU A 122 -9.95 4.70 -1.77
C LEU A 122 -10.64 3.57 -0.97
N MET A 123 -9.89 2.57 -0.51
CA MET A 123 -10.42 1.48 0.34
C MET A 123 -10.66 1.90 1.81
N SER A 124 -10.08 3.01 2.27
CA SER A 124 -10.10 3.39 3.68
C SER A 124 -11.49 3.85 4.15
N PRO A 125 -11.89 3.51 5.39
CA PRO A 125 -13.13 4.02 5.98
C PRO A 125 -12.90 5.44 6.53
N MET A 126 -13.26 6.47 5.76
CA MET A 126 -12.99 7.86 6.14
C MET A 126 -13.77 8.32 7.38
N ALA A 127 -14.99 7.83 7.59
CA ALA A 127 -15.84 8.20 8.73
C ALA A 127 -15.58 7.35 9.99
N TYR A 128 -14.35 6.87 10.22
CA TYR A 128 -14.06 5.88 11.28
C TYR A 128 -14.40 6.33 12.71
N ILE A 129 -14.33 7.64 13.01
CA ILE A 129 -14.68 8.20 14.33
C ILE A 129 -16.15 8.68 14.39
N SER A 130 -16.87 8.67 13.26
CA SER A 130 -18.26 9.14 13.21
C SER A 130 -19.22 8.16 13.91
N SER A 131 -20.46 8.59 14.10
CA SER A 131 -21.59 7.79 14.58
C SER A 131 -21.78 6.51 13.75
N LYS A 132 -21.39 6.53 12.47
CA LYS A 132 -21.44 5.39 11.54
C LYS A 132 -20.02 5.04 11.03
N PRO A 133 -19.20 4.30 11.80
CA PRO A 133 -17.80 4.02 11.45
C PRO A 133 -17.62 3.10 10.23
N ALA A 134 -18.71 2.53 9.71
CA ALA A 134 -18.74 1.69 8.52
C ALA A 134 -19.35 2.39 7.29
N THR A 135 -19.45 3.73 7.29
CA THR A 135 -19.89 4.48 6.11
C THR A 135 -19.05 4.09 4.89
N SER A 136 -19.75 3.89 3.77
CA SER A 136 -19.15 3.47 2.51
C SER A 136 -18.11 4.47 2.02
N SER A 137 -16.93 3.98 1.67
CA SER A 137 -15.97 4.74 0.86
C SER A 137 -16.43 4.86 -0.60
N VAL A 138 -15.74 5.68 -1.41
CA VAL A 138 -15.99 5.77 -2.85
C VAL A 138 -15.90 4.40 -3.51
N LEU A 139 -14.92 3.58 -3.12
CA LEU A 139 -14.77 2.24 -3.67
C LEU A 139 -15.93 1.32 -3.27
N SER A 140 -16.45 1.45 -2.04
CA SER A 140 -17.65 0.75 -1.58
C SER A 140 -18.85 1.09 -2.45
N VAL A 141 -19.03 2.38 -2.79
CA VAL A 141 -20.11 2.83 -3.67
C VAL A 141 -19.94 2.31 -5.10
N ILE A 142 -18.75 2.48 -5.70
CA ILE A 142 -18.51 2.11 -7.11
C ILE A 142 -18.67 0.60 -7.35
N THR A 143 -18.15 -0.22 -6.44
CA THR A 143 -18.19 -1.69 -6.55
C THR A 143 -19.44 -2.31 -5.89
N GLY A 144 -20.19 -1.49 -5.15
CA GLY A 144 -21.25 -1.91 -4.23
C GLY A 144 -20.75 -2.68 -3.01
N VAL A 145 -19.46 -3.02 -2.90
CA VAL A 145 -18.89 -3.92 -1.87
C VAL A 145 -18.91 -3.23 -0.53
N SER A 146 -19.51 -3.87 0.49
CA SER A 146 -19.64 -3.24 1.81
C SER A 146 -18.29 -2.81 2.38
N GLN A 147 -18.29 -1.69 3.10
CA GLN A 147 -17.08 -1.19 3.76
C GLN A 147 -16.49 -2.20 4.75
N SER A 148 -17.34 -3.01 5.40
CA SER A 148 -16.91 -4.10 6.29
C SER A 148 -16.09 -5.17 5.56
N THR A 149 -16.37 -5.40 4.28
CA THR A 149 -15.63 -6.33 3.42
C THR A 149 -14.35 -5.70 2.88
N LEU A 150 -14.37 -4.40 2.53
CA LEU A 150 -13.20 -3.68 2.01
C LEU A 150 -12.14 -3.38 3.07
N THR A 151 -12.54 -3.12 4.31
CA THR A 151 -11.61 -2.72 5.38
C THR A 151 -10.53 -3.78 5.69
N PRO A 152 -10.82 -5.10 5.69
CA PRO A 152 -9.79 -6.14 5.69
C PRO A 152 -8.80 -6.04 4.54
N TYR A 153 -9.27 -5.80 3.31
CA TYR A 153 -8.39 -5.63 2.15
C TYR A 153 -7.51 -4.39 2.29
N HIS A 154 -8.04 -3.23 2.73
CA HIS A 154 -7.22 -2.04 3.01
C HIS A 154 -6.03 -2.36 3.94
N ARG A 155 -6.27 -3.08 5.03
CA ARG A 155 -5.19 -3.45 5.97
C ARG A 155 -4.19 -4.41 5.36
N LEU A 156 -4.70 -5.46 4.73
CA LEU A 156 -3.85 -6.51 4.19
C LEU A 156 -3.04 -6.01 3.01
N PHE A 157 -3.62 -5.16 2.18
CA PHE A 157 -2.99 -4.54 1.03
C PHE A 157 -1.84 -3.62 1.44
N GLY A 158 -2.06 -2.75 2.43
CA GLY A 158 -0.96 -1.95 3.01
C GLY A 158 0.18 -2.84 3.51
N ARG A 159 -0.14 -3.88 4.28
CA ARG A 159 0.82 -4.78 4.94
C ARG A 159 1.59 -5.73 4.01
N VAL A 160 0.90 -6.31 3.03
CA VAL A 160 1.41 -7.41 2.19
C VAL A 160 1.78 -6.93 0.79
N VAL A 161 1.21 -5.83 0.31
CA VAL A 161 1.50 -5.30 -1.03
C VAL A 161 2.42 -4.09 -0.94
N ILE A 162 1.98 -3.01 -0.28
CA ILE A 162 2.71 -1.74 -0.31
C ILE A 162 3.99 -1.80 0.52
N SER A 163 3.89 -2.20 1.80
CA SER A 163 5.06 -2.24 2.69
C SER A 163 6.21 -3.08 2.14
N PRO A 164 6.02 -4.31 1.63
CA PRO A 164 7.12 -5.12 1.11
C PRO A 164 7.80 -4.51 -0.12
N LEU A 165 7.04 -3.89 -1.04
CA LEU A 165 7.62 -3.23 -2.23
C LEU A 165 8.49 -2.04 -1.84
N LEU A 166 8.02 -1.20 -0.91
CA LEU A 166 8.77 -0.04 -0.43
C LEU A 166 9.97 -0.42 0.44
N LEU A 167 9.83 -1.47 1.27
CA LEU A 167 10.95 -2.04 2.04
C LEU A 167 12.00 -2.66 1.13
N ALA A 168 11.61 -3.43 0.12
CA ALA A 168 12.54 -3.98 -0.85
C ALA A 168 13.28 -2.86 -1.60
N HIS A 169 12.59 -1.82 -2.04
CA HIS A 169 13.20 -0.62 -2.63
C HIS A 169 14.25 0.01 -1.71
N ALA A 170 13.91 0.24 -0.44
CA ALA A 170 14.82 0.85 0.54
C ALA A 170 16.03 -0.03 0.84
N VAL A 171 15.82 -1.34 1.04
CA VAL A 171 16.89 -2.31 1.31
C VAL A 171 17.85 -2.39 0.12
N LEU A 172 17.33 -2.48 -1.11
CA LEU A 172 18.19 -2.56 -2.29
C LEU A 172 19.01 -1.29 -2.49
N TYR A 173 18.44 -0.10 -2.26
CA TYR A 173 19.19 1.16 -2.30
C TYR A 173 20.26 1.23 -1.20
N LEU A 174 19.93 0.80 0.02
CA LEU A 174 20.88 0.80 1.13
C LEU A 174 22.07 -0.13 0.83
N LEU A 175 21.81 -1.32 0.29
CA LEU A 175 22.85 -2.25 -0.15
C LEU A 175 23.73 -1.64 -1.24
N PHE A 176 23.13 -0.98 -2.24
CA PHE A 176 23.87 -0.26 -3.27
C PHE A 176 24.77 0.85 -2.69
N PHE A 177 24.27 1.63 -1.75
CA PHE A 177 25.03 2.71 -1.10
C PHE A 177 26.18 2.19 -0.23
N VAL A 178 26.00 1.06 0.45
CA VAL A 178 27.06 0.43 1.26
C VAL A 178 28.15 -0.17 0.38
N GLN A 179 27.77 -0.79 -0.74
CA GLN A 179 28.70 -1.52 -1.62
C GLN A 179 29.44 -0.61 -2.62
N SER A 180 28.92 0.59 -2.88
CA SER A 180 29.53 1.54 -3.82
C SER A 180 30.53 2.46 -3.11
N SER A 181 31.74 2.57 -3.64
CA SER A 181 32.77 3.49 -3.13
C SER A 181 32.50 4.95 -3.51
N HIS A 182 32.97 5.89 -2.70
CA HIS A 182 32.95 7.32 -3.00
C HIS A 182 34.33 7.94 -2.72
N PRO A 183 34.88 8.79 -3.62
CA PRO A 183 36.25 9.32 -3.49
C PRO A 183 36.50 10.03 -2.16
N ASP A 184 35.59 10.91 -1.72
CA ASP A 184 35.82 11.73 -0.52
C ASP A 184 35.30 11.12 0.79
N PHE A 185 34.39 10.15 0.72
CA PHE A 185 33.64 9.64 1.88
C PHE A 185 33.86 8.15 2.15
N GLY A 186 34.73 7.50 1.36
CA GLY A 186 34.96 6.05 1.40
C GLY A 186 33.81 5.26 0.77
N THR A 187 32.60 5.41 1.31
CA THR A 187 31.37 4.78 0.79
C THR A 187 30.35 5.80 0.33
N LEU A 188 29.54 5.41 -0.64
CA LEU A 188 28.45 6.23 -1.15
C LEU A 188 27.39 6.48 -0.08
N LEU A 189 27.20 5.56 0.89
CA LEU A 189 26.26 5.74 2.00
C LEU A 189 26.56 6.98 2.84
N VAL A 190 27.81 7.18 3.25
CA VAL A 190 28.21 8.30 4.13
C VAL A 190 27.93 9.65 3.46
N LYS A 191 28.12 9.73 2.14
CA LYS A 191 27.73 10.89 1.34
C LYS A 191 26.22 11.02 1.26
N ARG A 192 25.54 9.96 0.82
CA ARG A 192 24.12 10.00 0.43
C ARG A 192 23.18 10.20 1.61
N VAL A 193 23.52 9.75 2.82
CA VAL A 193 22.70 10.01 4.02
C VAL A 193 22.58 11.50 4.38
N GLN A 194 23.51 12.32 3.89
CA GLN A 194 23.49 13.78 4.08
C GLN A 194 22.61 14.48 3.04
N ASP A 195 22.23 13.80 1.96
CA ASP A 195 21.37 14.37 0.94
C ASP A 195 19.89 14.31 1.35
N LEU A 196 19.15 15.38 1.07
CA LEU A 196 17.76 15.55 1.48
C LEU A 196 16.85 14.43 0.96
N ASP A 197 17.08 13.96 -0.26
CA ASP A 197 16.27 12.91 -0.86
C ASP A 197 16.39 11.60 -0.06
N VAL A 198 17.59 11.21 0.35
CA VAL A 198 17.79 10.00 1.16
C VAL A 198 17.24 10.17 2.58
N GLN A 199 17.38 11.35 3.21
CA GLN A 199 16.77 11.62 4.51
C GLN A 199 15.25 11.50 4.45
N CYS A 200 14.61 12.04 3.41
CA CYS A 200 13.17 11.85 3.18
C CYS A 200 12.83 10.37 3.00
N GLY A 201 13.66 9.60 2.29
CA GLY A 201 13.50 8.15 2.13
C GLY A 201 13.59 7.38 3.46
N ILE A 202 14.50 7.79 4.36
CA ILE A 202 14.64 7.22 5.70
C ILE A 202 13.40 7.50 6.55
N ILE A 203 12.90 8.75 6.55
CA ILE A 203 11.68 9.10 7.28
C ILE A 203 10.47 8.35 6.69
N ALA A 204 10.40 8.20 5.37
CA ALA A 204 9.36 7.43 4.69
C ALA A 204 9.38 5.96 5.14
N ILE A 205 10.55 5.32 5.18
CA ILE A 205 10.63 3.91 5.53
C ILE A 205 10.34 3.66 7.01
N ILE A 206 10.78 4.56 7.90
CA ILE A 206 10.39 4.55 9.31
C ILE A 206 8.87 4.66 9.43
N SER A 207 8.24 5.58 8.69
CA SER A 207 6.78 5.74 8.68
C SER A 207 6.07 4.47 8.21
N VAL A 208 6.57 3.80 7.17
CA VAL A 208 6.04 2.51 6.67
C VAL A 208 6.18 1.40 7.72
N ILE A 209 7.32 1.30 8.39
CA ILE A 209 7.54 0.31 9.48
C ILE A 209 6.59 0.60 10.64
N LEU A 210 6.44 1.85 11.04
CA LEU A 210 5.49 2.24 12.08
C LEU A 210 4.06 1.91 11.66
N LEU A 211 3.64 2.20 10.43
CA LEU A 211 2.31 1.83 9.92
C LEU A 211 2.08 0.31 9.90
N PHE A 212 3.12 -0.48 9.65
CA PHE A 212 3.08 -1.94 9.70
C PHE A 212 2.89 -2.45 11.14
N LEU A 213 3.64 -1.89 12.09
CA LEU A 213 3.60 -2.29 13.51
C LEU A 213 2.38 -1.74 14.25
N PHE A 214 1.89 -0.57 13.85
CA PHE A 214 0.77 0.12 14.46
C PHE A 214 -0.55 -0.48 14.00
N ALA A 215 -0.92 -1.61 14.61
CA ALA A 215 -2.13 -2.35 14.29
C ALA A 215 -3.39 -1.79 14.99
N ARG A 216 -4.57 -1.96 14.38
CA ARG A 216 -5.84 -1.56 15.00
C ARG A 216 -6.09 -2.33 16.30
N PRO A 217 -6.43 -1.66 17.43
CA PRO A 217 -6.86 -2.32 18.66
C PRO A 217 -8.22 -3.01 18.45
N ARG A 218 -8.29 -4.32 18.72
CA ARG A 218 -9.46 -5.17 18.40
C ARG A 218 -10.09 -5.90 19.59
N GLY A 219 -9.56 -5.74 20.80
CA GLY A 219 -10.09 -6.35 22.02
C GLY A 219 -9.39 -5.84 23.27
N THR A 220 -9.73 -6.39 24.43
CA THR A 220 -9.16 -6.05 25.75
C THR A 220 -7.75 -6.59 25.93
N ALA A 221 -7.44 -7.75 25.33
CA ALA A 221 -6.12 -8.34 25.30
C ALA A 221 -5.31 -7.77 24.12
N GLN A 222 -4.53 -6.72 24.37
CA GLN A 222 -3.37 -6.37 23.56
C GLN A 222 -2.14 -6.81 24.33
N SER A 223 -1.26 -7.59 23.71
CA SER A 223 0.02 -7.99 24.29
C SER A 223 1.16 -7.16 23.70
N GLY A 224 2.18 -6.85 24.51
CA GLY A 224 3.42 -6.21 24.07
C GLY A 224 3.37 -4.67 24.03
N LEU A 225 4.27 -4.08 23.23
CA LEU A 225 4.54 -2.62 23.16
C LEU A 225 3.26 -1.77 22.95
N GLN A 226 2.28 -2.32 22.25
CA GLN A 226 1.03 -1.62 21.96
C GLN A 226 0.10 -1.46 23.18
N SER A 227 0.13 -2.40 24.13
CA SER A 227 -0.62 -2.28 25.38
C SER A 227 -0.01 -1.21 26.29
N TRP A 228 1.30 -1.03 26.22
CA TRP A 228 2.00 0.00 27.00
C TRP A 228 1.76 1.41 26.41
N LEU A 229 1.83 1.54 25.08
CA LEU A 229 1.62 2.82 24.37
C LEU A 229 0.15 3.27 24.34
N MET A 230 -0.82 2.34 24.30
CA MET A 230 -2.25 2.65 24.18
C MET A 230 -3.02 2.25 25.44
N GLN A 231 -2.95 3.11 26.46
CA GLN A 231 -3.70 2.97 27.70
C GLN A 231 -5.11 3.59 27.56
N GLY A 232 -6.03 3.23 28.45
CA GLY A 232 -7.42 3.71 28.43
C GLY A 232 -8.43 2.75 27.81
N SER A 233 -9.65 3.24 27.65
CA SER A 233 -10.83 2.52 27.13
C SER A 233 -10.66 2.11 25.66
N LEU A 234 -11.45 1.12 25.20
CA LEU A 234 -11.42 0.68 23.80
C LEU A 234 -11.72 1.83 22.81
N GLN A 235 -12.53 2.81 23.19
CA GLN A 235 -12.84 3.96 22.35
C GLN A 235 -11.66 4.92 22.22
N GLU A 236 -10.96 5.21 23.32
CA GLU A 236 -9.75 6.03 23.31
C GLU A 236 -8.64 5.38 22.50
N ARG A 237 -8.40 4.06 22.68
CA ARG A 237 -7.42 3.32 21.88
C ARG A 237 -7.72 3.38 20.39
N ARG A 238 -9.01 3.29 20.00
CA ARG A 238 -9.42 3.41 18.59
C ARG A 238 -9.20 4.83 18.05
N ARG A 239 -9.41 5.87 18.86
CA ARG A 239 -9.11 7.28 18.49
C ARG A 239 -7.62 7.49 18.32
N MET A 240 -6.80 7.06 19.29
CA MET A 240 -5.34 7.13 19.20
C MET A 240 -4.81 6.39 17.99
N PHE A 241 -5.34 5.19 17.70
CA PHE A 241 -5.01 4.46 16.49
C PHE A 241 -5.35 5.26 15.23
N TYR A 242 -6.55 5.82 15.14
CA TYR A 242 -6.96 6.59 13.96
C TYR A 242 -6.07 7.81 13.73
N PHE A 243 -5.90 8.66 14.75
CA PHE A 243 -5.09 9.87 14.62
C PHE A 243 -3.63 9.51 14.34
N GLY A 244 -3.03 8.57 15.08
CA GLY A 244 -1.66 8.13 14.83
C GLY A 244 -1.48 7.55 13.42
N HIS A 245 -2.40 6.72 12.96
CA HIS A 245 -2.35 6.13 11.62
C HIS A 245 -2.46 7.22 10.53
N VAL A 246 -3.44 8.12 10.63
CA VAL A 246 -3.63 9.20 9.65
C VAL A 246 -2.44 10.16 9.66
N SER A 247 -1.91 10.54 10.84
CA SER A 247 -0.71 11.37 10.94
C SER A 247 0.51 10.73 10.28
N LEU A 248 0.72 9.42 10.48
CA LEU A 248 1.79 8.67 9.81
C LEU A 248 1.59 8.60 8.29
N VAL A 249 0.35 8.47 7.81
CA VAL A 249 0.03 8.50 6.36
C VAL A 249 0.30 9.88 5.77
N ILE A 250 -0.06 10.96 6.48
CA ILE A 250 0.23 12.34 6.06
C ILE A 250 1.73 12.58 6.01
N LEU A 251 2.47 12.17 7.05
CA LEU A 251 3.92 12.26 7.09
C LEU A 251 4.55 11.51 5.92
N LEU A 252 4.19 10.23 5.73
CA LEU A 252 4.65 9.40 4.62
C LEU A 252 4.40 10.07 3.27
N SER A 253 3.21 10.63 3.07
CA SER A 253 2.84 11.30 1.82
C SER A 253 3.66 12.57 1.58
N ALA A 254 3.86 13.38 2.61
CA ALA A 254 4.64 14.61 2.53
C ALA A 254 6.12 14.31 2.21
N VAL A 255 6.74 13.38 2.93
CA VAL A 255 8.15 13.03 2.68
C VAL A 255 8.33 12.31 1.35
N ALA A 256 7.38 11.49 0.90
CA ALA A 256 7.43 10.86 -0.42
C ALA A 256 7.30 11.88 -1.56
N TYR A 257 6.52 12.96 -1.38
CA TYR A 257 6.41 14.05 -2.34
C TYR A 257 7.73 14.81 -2.52
N ILE A 258 8.44 15.05 -1.41
CA ILE A 258 9.73 15.75 -1.40
C ILE A 258 10.87 14.83 -1.88
N HIS A 259 10.80 13.52 -1.56
CA HIS A 259 11.82 12.53 -1.88
C HIS A 259 12.20 12.51 -3.36
N VAL A 260 11.22 12.52 -4.27
CA VAL A 260 11.49 12.44 -5.72
C VAL A 260 10.31 12.92 -6.58
N LYS A 261 10.59 13.60 -7.70
CA LYS A 261 9.56 14.15 -8.62
C LYS A 261 8.59 13.09 -9.14
N GLN A 262 9.07 11.89 -9.46
CA GLN A 262 8.25 10.81 -9.99
C GLN A 262 7.18 10.33 -8.98
N ALA A 263 7.45 10.43 -7.67
CA ALA A 263 6.49 10.06 -6.65
C ALA A 263 5.33 11.05 -6.54
N GLN A 264 5.56 12.32 -6.87
CA GLN A 264 4.60 13.41 -6.68
C GLN A 264 3.26 13.14 -7.34
N ARG A 265 3.26 12.59 -8.56
CA ARG A 265 2.04 12.20 -9.28
C ARG A 265 1.15 11.28 -8.45
N TYR A 266 1.73 10.25 -7.84
CA TYR A 266 0.97 9.27 -7.05
C TYR A 266 0.49 9.85 -5.73
N ILE A 267 1.29 10.72 -5.11
CA ILE A 267 0.87 11.43 -3.89
C ILE A 267 -0.29 12.38 -4.17
N LEU A 268 -0.26 13.15 -5.27
CA LEU A 268 -1.36 14.03 -5.67
C LEU A 268 -2.63 13.24 -5.98
N GLN A 269 -2.52 12.09 -6.65
CA GLN A 269 -3.65 11.20 -6.87
C GLN A 269 -4.21 10.61 -5.56
N ALA A 270 -3.35 10.26 -4.60
CA ALA A 270 -3.77 9.77 -3.29
C ALA A 270 -4.47 10.87 -2.47
N LEU A 271 -3.98 12.11 -2.55
CA LEU A 271 -4.65 13.28 -1.98
C LEU A 271 -6.04 13.49 -2.60
N GLY A 272 -6.13 13.45 -3.94
CA GLY A 272 -7.41 13.53 -4.66
C GLY A 272 -8.37 12.42 -4.24
N ALA A 273 -7.88 11.18 -4.13
CA ALA A 273 -8.65 10.05 -3.63
C ALA A 273 -9.15 10.26 -2.19
N SER A 274 -8.34 10.87 -1.33
CA SER A 274 -8.72 11.20 0.05
C SER A 274 -9.84 12.23 0.09
N VAL A 275 -9.76 13.29 -0.72
CA VAL A 275 -10.81 14.31 -0.83
C VAL A 275 -12.10 13.69 -1.32
N LEU A 276 -12.05 12.87 -2.38
CA LEU A 276 -13.23 12.17 -2.91
C LEU A 276 -13.87 11.25 -1.87
N ASN A 277 -13.07 10.49 -1.11
CA ASN A 277 -13.57 9.66 -0.01
C ASN A 277 -14.24 10.47 1.10
N GLY A 278 -13.65 11.62 1.46
CA GLY A 278 -14.22 12.57 2.43
C GLY A 278 -15.58 13.10 1.98
N LEU A 279 -15.66 13.61 0.75
CA LEU A 279 -16.90 14.13 0.18
C LEU A 279 -17.98 13.04 0.10
N CYS A 280 -17.64 11.85 -0.41
CA CYS A 280 -18.57 10.73 -0.51
C CYS A 280 -19.12 10.33 0.87
N SER A 281 -18.25 10.20 1.87
CA SER A 281 -18.66 9.83 3.22
C SER A 281 -19.53 10.90 3.86
N TRP A 282 -19.20 12.18 3.66
CA TRP A 282 -19.98 13.30 4.18
C TRP A 282 -21.38 13.34 3.59
N VAL A 283 -21.51 13.17 2.27
CA VAL A 283 -22.81 13.10 1.58
C VAL A 283 -23.65 11.96 2.15
N LEU A 284 -23.08 10.76 2.26
CA LEU A 284 -23.80 9.58 2.77
C LEU A 284 -24.24 9.72 4.24
N LEU A 285 -23.43 10.39 5.08
CA LEU A 285 -23.81 10.67 6.45
C LEU A 285 -25.01 11.62 6.52
N ARG A 286 -25.00 12.69 5.72
CA ARG A 286 -26.12 13.65 5.65
C ARG A 286 -27.43 13.00 5.19
N TYR A 287 -27.39 12.19 4.14
CA TYR A 287 -28.59 11.50 3.65
C TYR A 287 -29.13 10.43 4.61
N ALA A 288 -28.30 9.95 5.54
CA ALA A 288 -28.72 8.94 6.50
C ALA A 288 -29.20 9.55 7.84
N GLU A 289 -29.23 10.88 7.94
CA GLU A 289 -29.78 11.67 9.06
C GLU A 289 -31.14 12.31 8.70
N VAL A 290 -31.51 12.30 7.42
CA VAL A 290 -32.83 12.68 6.88
C VAL A 290 -33.69 11.43 6.72
#